data_AF-A0A0F9MTI5-F1
#
_entry.id   AF-A0A0F9MTI5-F1
#
_cell.length_a   1.000
_cell.length_b   1.000
_cell.length_c   1.000
_cell.angle_alpha   90.00
_cell.angle_beta   90.00
_cell.angle_gamma   90.00
#
_symmetry.space_group_name_H-M   'P 1'
#
loop_
_entity.id
_entity.type
_entity.pdbx_description
1 polymer ?
#
loop_
_entity_poly.entity_id
_entity_poly.type
_entity_poly.pdbx_seq_one_letter_code
_entity_poly.pdbx_strand_id
1 'polypeptide(L)'
;MAQNKVNPKDISRFYTEVDKGSDKPAFCKPEHKRLFDEETATLKKALKSGLVASHRVMAQEQNLREREERGDQLNKSEHQAMGIIAEDPDGWKKRRAECAEEISRGMPSRKEVKDRTINPFMNLRREKQGGLQALKKEYIIISRAMGEDANVSFLQRDK
;
A
#
# COMPACT_ATOMS: atom_id res chain seq x y z
N MET A 1 36.36 1.22 4.17
CA MET A 1 34.99 1.65 4.57
C MET A 1 34.09 1.48 3.36
N ALA A 2 33.25 0.45 3.33
CA ALA A 2 32.33 0.23 2.22
C ALA A 2 31.23 1.29 2.28
N GLN A 3 31.18 2.18 1.29
CA GLN A 3 30.05 3.09 1.11
C GLN A 3 28.81 2.23 0.85
N ASN A 4 27.90 2.15 1.81
CA ASN A 4 26.56 1.61 1.59
C ASN A 4 25.92 2.44 0.48
N LYS A 5 25.95 1.93 -0.76
CA LYS A 5 25.19 2.48 -1.87
C LYS A 5 23.72 2.30 -1.49
N VAL A 6 23.11 3.34 -0.93
CA VAL A 6 21.66 3.39 -0.75
C VAL A 6 21.06 3.17 -2.13
N ASN A 7 20.33 2.07 -2.31
CA ASN A 7 19.66 1.80 -3.57
C ASN A 7 18.70 2.97 -3.82
N PRO A 8 18.86 3.75 -4.90
CA PRO A 8 18.03 4.93 -5.14
C PRO A 8 16.54 4.58 -5.23
N LYS A 9 16.24 3.31 -5.53
CA LYS A 9 14.90 2.74 -5.65
C LYS A 9 14.50 1.85 -4.47
N ASP A 10 15.00 2.15 -3.28
CA ASP A 10 14.58 1.45 -2.08
C ASP A 10 13.12 1.80 -1.74
N ILE A 11 12.25 0.80 -1.78
CA ILE A 11 10.83 0.96 -1.44
C ILE A 11 10.60 1.31 0.04
N SER A 12 11.60 1.13 0.90
CA SER A 12 11.53 1.54 2.31
C SER A 12 11.27 3.03 2.46
N ARG A 13 11.67 3.84 1.47
CA ARG A 13 11.44 5.30 1.42
C ARG A 13 9.95 5.67 1.41
N PHE A 14 9.08 4.78 0.93
CA PHE A 14 7.62 4.98 0.94
C PHE A 14 6.98 4.73 2.30
N TYR A 15 7.71 4.17 3.27
CA TYR A 15 7.21 3.93 4.62
C TYR A 15 7.49 5.11 5.52
N THR A 16 6.51 5.44 6.32
CA THR A 16 6.56 6.47 7.35
C THR A 16 6.26 5.86 8.72
N GLU A 17 6.35 6.64 9.79
CA GLU A 17 6.02 6.17 11.15
C GLU A 17 4.60 5.60 11.24
N VAL A 18 3.67 6.08 10.39
CA VAL A 18 2.29 5.56 10.38
C VAL A 18 2.18 4.14 9.86
N ASP A 19 3.20 3.67 9.16
CA ASP A 19 3.24 2.38 8.47
C ASP A 19 3.99 1.31 9.28
N LYS A 20 4.44 1.64 10.49
CA LYS A 20 5.20 0.74 11.34
C LYS A 20 4.44 -0.57 11.60
N GLY A 21 5.07 -1.69 11.23
CA GLY A 21 4.48 -3.02 11.33
C GLY A 21 3.45 -3.37 10.24
N SER A 22 3.17 -2.46 9.31
CA SER A 22 2.29 -2.71 8.17
C SER A 22 3.05 -3.40 7.03
N ASP A 23 2.36 -4.30 6.33
CA ASP A 23 2.89 -4.89 5.09
C ASP A 23 2.93 -3.88 3.92
N LYS A 24 2.14 -2.81 3.94
CA LYS A 24 2.15 -1.79 2.88
C LYS A 24 1.95 -0.41 3.48
N PRO A 25 2.49 0.65 2.85
CA PRO A 25 2.20 2.02 3.26
C PRO A 25 0.70 2.31 3.24
N ALA A 26 0.25 3.21 4.10
CA ALA A 26 -1.15 3.49 4.30
C ALA A 26 -1.82 4.07 3.04
N PHE A 27 -1.08 4.86 2.25
CA PHE A 27 -1.56 5.39 0.95
C PHE A 27 -1.93 4.28 -0.05
N CYS A 28 -1.41 3.05 0.12
CA CYS A 28 -1.77 1.92 -0.75
C CYS A 28 -3.19 1.39 -0.50
N LYS A 29 -3.90 1.89 0.52
CA LYS A 29 -5.26 1.45 0.91
C LYS A 29 -6.25 2.65 0.86
N PRO A 30 -6.62 3.13 -0.34
CA PRO A 30 -7.46 4.32 -0.47
C PRO A 30 -8.85 4.15 0.16
N GLU A 31 -9.44 2.96 0.09
CA GLU A 31 -10.72 2.69 0.76
C GLU A 31 -10.64 2.83 2.28
N HIS A 32 -9.50 2.44 2.89
CA HIS A 32 -9.33 2.60 4.34
C HIS A 32 -9.25 4.08 4.71
N LYS A 33 -8.59 4.90 3.90
CA LYS A 33 -8.52 6.35 4.09
C LYS A 33 -9.92 6.98 3.98
N ARG A 34 -10.69 6.61 2.95
CA ARG A 34 -12.06 7.08 2.76
C ARG A 34 -12.96 6.76 3.96
N LEU A 35 -12.96 5.50 4.42
CA LEU A 35 -13.74 5.08 5.59
C LEU A 35 -13.29 5.82 6.85
N PHE A 36 -11.97 6.00 7.02
CA PHE A 36 -11.41 6.75 8.14
C PHE A 36 -11.88 8.21 8.16
N ASP A 37 -11.90 8.87 7.00
CA ASP A 37 -12.38 10.24 6.86
C ASP A 37 -13.89 10.35 7.15
N GLU A 38 -14.69 9.39 6.64
CA GLU A 38 -16.13 9.29 6.90
C GLU A 38 -16.45 9.09 8.39
N GLU A 39 -15.72 8.20 9.08
CA GLU A 39 -15.85 7.99 10.52
C GLU A 39 -15.49 9.25 11.32
N THR A 40 -14.41 9.92 10.94
CA THR A 40 -13.91 11.14 11.59
C THR A 40 -14.91 12.28 11.44
N ALA A 41 -15.47 12.47 10.23
CA ALA A 41 -16.53 13.43 9.98
C ALA A 41 -17.81 13.12 10.77
N THR A 42 -18.16 11.83 10.90
CA THR A 42 -19.32 11.38 11.68
C THR A 42 -19.15 11.70 13.16
N LEU A 43 -17.99 11.40 13.73
CA LEU A 43 -17.66 11.71 15.13
C LEU A 43 -17.73 13.22 15.39
N LYS A 44 -17.13 14.02 14.50
CA LYS A 44 -17.15 15.48 14.56
C LYS A 44 -18.58 16.04 14.54
N LYS A 45 -19.43 15.48 13.67
CA LYS A 45 -20.86 15.85 13.58
C LYS A 45 -21.62 15.47 14.86
N ALA A 46 -21.36 14.28 15.42
CA ALA A 46 -22.02 13.81 16.64
C ALA A 46 -21.69 14.71 17.85
N LEU A 47 -20.42 15.10 18.00
CA LEU A 47 -19.98 16.05 19.02
C LEU A 47 -20.65 17.43 18.86
N LYS A 48 -20.64 17.97 17.64
CA LYS A 48 -21.27 19.28 17.34
C LYS A 48 -22.78 19.29 17.58
N SER A 49 -23.44 18.16 17.33
CA SER A 49 -24.90 18.03 17.45
C SER A 49 -25.36 17.66 18.86
N GLY A 50 -24.45 17.53 19.83
CA GLY A 50 -24.79 17.14 21.20
C GLY A 50 -25.33 15.72 21.35
N LEU A 51 -25.07 14.84 20.36
CA LEU A 51 -25.53 13.44 20.37
C LEU A 51 -24.67 12.53 21.26
N VAL A 52 -23.61 13.08 21.86
CA VAL A 52 -22.70 12.39 22.78
C VAL A 52 -23.15 12.68 24.21
N ALA A 53 -23.30 11.64 25.02
CA ALA A 53 -23.61 11.79 26.44
C ALA A 53 -22.55 12.67 27.15
N SER A 54 -22.99 13.59 28.01
CA SER A 54 -22.15 14.62 28.64
C SER A 54 -20.86 14.07 29.27
N HIS A 55 -20.95 12.97 30.03
CA HIS A 55 -19.82 12.32 30.68
C HIS A 55 -18.78 11.71 29.70
N ARG A 56 -19.12 11.57 28.41
CA ARG A 56 -18.25 11.02 27.35
C ARG A 56 -17.69 12.09 26.41
N VAL A 57 -18.16 13.34 26.49
CA VAL A 57 -17.79 14.41 25.55
C VAL A 57 -16.27 14.59 25.50
N MET A 58 -15.61 14.77 26.65
CA MET A 58 -14.16 14.97 26.69
C MET A 58 -13.37 13.80 26.07
N ALA A 59 -13.79 12.56 26.35
CA ALA A 59 -13.15 11.37 25.78
C ALA A 59 -13.33 11.31 24.25
N GLN A 60 -14.51 11.69 23.75
CA GLN A 60 -14.78 11.72 22.30
C GLN A 60 -14.08 12.88 21.61
N GLU A 61 -13.91 14.03 22.26
CA GLU A 61 -13.09 15.14 21.75
C GLU A 61 -11.61 14.76 21.65
N GLN A 62 -11.08 14.05 22.65
CA GLN A 62 -9.71 13.52 22.57
C GLN A 62 -9.57 12.53 21.41
N ASN A 63 -10.50 11.58 21.28
CA ASN A 63 -10.53 10.63 20.17
C ASN A 63 -10.61 11.35 18.80
N LEU A 64 -11.40 12.42 18.70
CA LEU A 64 -11.46 13.22 17.48
C LEU A 64 -10.10 13.88 17.16
N ARG A 65 -9.41 14.46 18.14
CA ARG A 65 -8.08 15.05 17.94
C ARG A 65 -7.07 14.01 17.47
N GLU A 66 -7.02 12.85 18.14
CA GLU A 66 -6.12 11.75 17.76
C GLU A 66 -6.40 11.25 16.33
N ARG A 67 -7.68 11.20 15.94
CA ARG A 67 -8.09 10.86 14.56
C ARG A 67 -7.70 11.91 13.55
N GLU A 68 -7.89 13.19 13.84
CA GLU A 68 -7.48 14.29 12.96
C GLU A 68 -5.95 14.29 12.78
N GLU A 69 -5.17 14.14 13.86
CA GLU A 69 -3.71 14.00 13.81
C GLU A 69 -3.27 12.80 12.96
N ARG A 70 -3.95 11.66 13.12
CA ARG A 70 -3.68 10.48 12.31
C ARG A 70 -4.01 10.71 10.83
N GLY A 71 -5.12 11.38 10.54
CA GLY A 71 -5.51 11.77 9.18
C GLY A 71 -4.45 12.64 8.50
N ASP A 72 -3.90 13.62 9.23
CA ASP A 72 -2.81 14.46 8.73
C ASP A 72 -1.55 13.66 8.40
N GLN A 73 -1.20 12.68 9.24
CA GLN A 73 -0.07 11.81 8.96
C GLN A 73 -0.30 10.91 7.73
N LEU A 74 -1.53 10.41 7.52
CA LEU A 74 -1.89 9.67 6.31
C LEU A 74 -1.74 10.53 5.05
N ASN A 75 -2.18 11.78 5.11
CA ASN A 75 -2.01 12.75 4.02
C ASN A 75 -0.53 13.01 3.75
N LYS A 76 0.30 13.20 4.79
CA LYS A 76 1.75 13.40 4.61
C LYS A 76 2.43 12.19 3.95
N SER A 77 2.04 10.97 4.31
CA SER A 77 2.54 9.74 3.68
C SER A 77 2.26 9.71 2.17
N GLU A 78 1.05 10.12 1.75
CA GLU A 78 0.70 10.22 0.33
C GLU A 78 1.51 11.28 -0.41
N HIS A 79 1.66 12.49 0.17
CA HIS A 79 2.48 13.55 -0.42
C HIS A 79 3.95 13.15 -0.53
N GLN A 80 4.49 12.45 0.48
CA GLN A 80 5.85 11.91 0.43
C GLN A 80 6.01 10.90 -0.69
N ALA A 81 5.05 9.98 -0.87
CA ALA A 81 5.08 9.00 -1.95
C ALA A 81 5.10 9.68 -3.33
N MET A 82 4.27 10.71 -3.52
CA MET A 82 4.27 11.51 -4.75
C MET A 82 5.61 12.24 -4.96
N GLY A 83 6.18 12.80 -3.90
CA GLY A 83 7.50 13.44 -3.94
C GLY A 83 8.61 12.48 -4.37
N ILE A 84 8.64 11.27 -3.82
CA ILE A 84 9.63 10.23 -4.17
C ILE A 84 9.53 9.85 -5.65
N ILE A 85 8.30 9.72 -6.18
CA ILE A 85 8.10 9.43 -7.62
C ILE A 85 8.55 10.61 -8.47
N ALA A 86 8.24 11.84 -8.06
CA ALA A 86 8.58 13.05 -8.79
C ALA A 86 10.11 13.31 -8.88
N GLU A 87 10.91 12.78 -7.96
CA GLU A 87 12.38 12.86 -8.02
C GLU A 87 12.98 12.10 -9.22
N ASP A 88 12.40 10.97 -9.62
CA ASP A 88 12.87 10.12 -10.73
C ASP A 88 11.71 9.34 -11.39
N PRO A 89 10.79 10.03 -12.09
CA PRO A 89 9.56 9.42 -12.59
C PRO A 89 9.84 8.30 -13.59
N ASP A 90 10.81 8.49 -14.49
CA ASP A 90 11.19 7.50 -15.49
C ASP A 90 11.87 6.28 -14.86
N GLY A 91 12.71 6.48 -13.84
CA GLY A 91 13.34 5.39 -13.12
C GLY A 91 12.33 4.52 -12.36
N TRP A 92 11.35 5.14 -11.70
CA TRP A 92 10.28 4.40 -11.03
C TRP A 92 9.36 3.68 -12.01
N LYS A 93 9.02 4.32 -13.14
CA LYS A 93 8.26 3.69 -14.22
C LYS A 93 8.99 2.46 -14.79
N LYS A 94 10.30 2.57 -15.02
CA LYS A 94 11.13 1.44 -15.46
C LYS A 94 11.14 0.32 -14.42
N ARG A 95 11.32 0.64 -13.14
CA ARG A 95 11.33 -0.37 -12.07
C ARG A 95 9.98 -1.08 -11.95
N ARG A 96 8.87 -0.34 -12.08
CA ARG A 96 7.53 -0.92 -12.12
C ARG A 96 7.38 -1.92 -13.28
N ALA A 97 7.88 -1.58 -14.47
CA ALA A 97 7.84 -2.47 -15.63
C ALA A 97 8.69 -3.74 -15.41
N GLU A 98 9.90 -3.60 -14.85
CA GLU A 98 10.75 -4.73 -14.48
C GLU A 98 10.03 -5.66 -13.49
N CYS A 99 9.42 -5.12 -12.43
CA CYS A 99 8.63 -5.90 -11.50
C CYS A 99 7.46 -6.61 -12.20
N ALA A 100 6.76 -5.93 -13.11
CA ALA A 100 5.65 -6.52 -13.86
C ALA A 100 6.11 -7.73 -14.70
N GLU A 101 7.24 -7.62 -15.40
CA GLU A 101 7.81 -8.72 -16.18
C GLU A 101 8.24 -9.89 -15.29
N GLU A 102 8.94 -9.62 -14.19
CA GLU A 102 9.39 -10.66 -13.25
C GLU A 102 8.20 -11.37 -12.60
N ILE A 103 7.16 -10.63 -12.21
CA ILE A 103 5.93 -11.20 -11.66
C ILE A 103 5.26 -12.10 -12.70
N SER A 104 5.13 -11.63 -13.95
CA SER A 104 4.51 -12.39 -15.03
C SER A 104 5.24 -13.71 -15.31
N ARG A 105 6.57 -13.73 -15.27
CA ARG A 105 7.40 -14.94 -15.42
C ARG A 105 7.28 -15.88 -14.23
N GLY A 106 7.21 -15.34 -13.02
CA GLY A 106 7.13 -16.11 -11.78
C GLY A 106 5.72 -16.66 -11.48
N MET A 107 4.68 -16.08 -12.08
CA MET A 107 3.30 -16.55 -11.92
C MET A 107 2.97 -17.71 -12.86
N PRO A 108 2.15 -18.68 -12.37
CA PRO A 108 1.55 -19.70 -13.23
C PRO A 108 0.62 -19.06 -14.26
N SER A 109 0.48 -19.67 -15.44
CA SER A 109 -0.45 -19.17 -16.45
C SER A 109 -1.91 -19.34 -16.00
N ARG A 110 -2.82 -18.53 -16.56
CA ARG A 110 -4.26 -18.64 -16.28
C ARG A 110 -4.79 -20.00 -16.69
N LYS A 111 -4.27 -20.56 -17.78
CA LYS A 111 -4.59 -21.91 -18.24
C LYS A 111 -4.18 -22.96 -17.23
N GLU A 112 -2.95 -22.90 -16.71
CA GLU A 112 -2.47 -23.86 -15.71
C GLU A 112 -3.29 -23.84 -14.41
N VAL A 113 -3.73 -22.65 -13.99
CA VAL A 113 -4.62 -22.50 -12.84
C VAL A 113 -6.02 -23.05 -13.14
N LYS A 114 -6.57 -22.76 -14.33
CA LYS A 114 -7.90 -23.23 -14.75
C LYS A 114 -7.96 -24.75 -14.90
N ASP A 115 -6.95 -25.32 -15.52
CA ASP A 115 -6.85 -26.77 -15.80
C ASP A 115 -6.38 -27.55 -14.55
N ARG A 116 -6.13 -26.85 -13.42
CA ARG A 116 -5.65 -27.41 -12.15
C ARG A 116 -4.39 -28.26 -12.29
N THR A 117 -3.57 -27.98 -13.30
CA THR A 117 -2.29 -28.66 -13.52
C THR A 117 -1.24 -28.24 -12.50
N ILE A 118 -1.46 -27.10 -11.82
CA ILE A 118 -0.61 -26.60 -10.74
C ILE A 118 -1.30 -26.79 -9.39
N ASN A 119 -0.59 -27.44 -8.47
CA ASN A 119 -1.02 -27.57 -7.08
C ASN A 119 -0.96 -26.18 -6.38
N PRO A 120 -2.09 -25.66 -5.87
CA PRO A 120 -2.14 -24.34 -5.22
C PRO A 120 -1.18 -24.17 -4.04
N PHE A 121 -0.97 -25.23 -3.24
CA PHE A 121 -0.07 -25.18 -2.08
C PHE A 121 1.40 -25.08 -2.50
N MET A 122 1.78 -25.81 -3.55
CA MET A 122 3.13 -25.76 -4.10
C MET A 122 3.42 -24.40 -4.73
N ASN A 123 2.43 -23.83 -5.43
CA ASN A 123 2.55 -22.48 -5.96
C ASN A 123 2.73 -21.45 -4.84
N LEU A 124 1.85 -21.47 -3.83
CA LEU A 124 1.95 -20.56 -2.68
C LEU A 124 3.30 -20.66 -1.96
N ARG A 125 3.82 -21.87 -1.79
CA ARG A 125 5.15 -22.10 -1.21
C ARG A 125 6.26 -21.51 -2.08
N ARG A 126 6.19 -21.69 -3.40
CA ARG A 126 7.12 -21.07 -4.36
C ARG A 126 7.05 -19.55 -4.33
N GLU A 127 5.86 -18.96 -4.23
CA GLU A 127 5.72 -17.50 -4.14
C GLU A 127 6.38 -16.93 -2.88
N LYS A 128 6.24 -17.63 -1.75
CA LYS A 128 6.85 -17.23 -0.47
C LYS A 128 8.37 -17.45 -0.43
N GLN A 129 8.85 -18.57 -0.97
CA GLN A 129 10.27 -18.92 -0.95
C GLN A 129 11.08 -18.22 -2.05
N GLY A 130 10.45 -17.90 -3.19
CA GLY A 130 11.11 -17.32 -4.36
C GLY A 130 11.12 -15.80 -4.41
N GLY A 131 10.72 -15.09 -3.35
CA GLY A 131 10.72 -13.62 -3.32
C GLY A 131 9.61 -12.95 -4.17
N LEU A 132 8.75 -13.72 -4.84
CA LEU A 132 7.67 -13.20 -5.68
C LEU A 132 6.70 -12.32 -4.88
N GLN A 133 6.45 -12.65 -3.61
CA GLN A 133 5.62 -11.84 -2.73
C GLN A 133 6.21 -10.44 -2.50
N ALA A 134 7.54 -10.33 -2.35
CA ALA A 134 8.23 -9.05 -2.18
C ALA A 134 8.18 -8.21 -3.48
N LEU A 135 8.32 -8.86 -4.64
CA LEU A 135 8.18 -8.19 -5.95
C LEU A 135 6.75 -7.69 -6.18
N LYS A 136 5.72 -8.50 -5.89
CA LYS A 136 4.31 -8.08 -5.96
C LYS A 136 4.04 -6.89 -5.05
N LYS A 137 4.63 -6.88 -3.85
CA LYS A 137 4.53 -5.77 -2.90
C LYS A 137 5.19 -4.50 -3.43
N GLU A 138 6.41 -4.58 -3.95
CA GLU A 138 7.10 -3.46 -4.59
C GLU A 138 6.29 -2.89 -5.76
N TYR A 139 5.81 -3.74 -6.66
CA TYR A 139 4.97 -3.35 -7.78
C TYR A 139 3.73 -2.58 -7.31
N ILE A 140 3.03 -3.07 -6.28
CA ILE A 140 1.83 -2.43 -5.74
C ILE A 140 2.15 -1.04 -5.20
N ILE A 141 3.23 -0.90 -4.43
CA ILE A 141 3.63 0.36 -3.81
C ILE A 141 3.95 1.41 -4.88
N ILE A 142 4.77 1.04 -5.86
CA ILE A 142 5.13 1.96 -6.95
C ILE A 142 3.90 2.32 -7.78
N SER A 143 3.07 1.35 -8.15
CA SER A 143 1.84 1.59 -8.93
C SER A 143 0.92 2.57 -8.21
N ARG A 144 0.69 2.37 -6.91
CA ARG A 144 -0.16 3.25 -6.10
C ARG A 144 0.43 4.66 -5.96
N ALA A 145 1.74 4.77 -5.74
CA ALA A 145 2.41 6.05 -5.66
C ALA A 145 2.33 6.84 -6.99
N MET A 146 2.31 6.14 -8.12
CA MET A 146 2.10 6.72 -9.45
C MET A 146 0.62 6.99 -9.79
N GLY A 147 -0.32 6.61 -8.93
CA GLY A 147 -1.76 6.72 -9.22
C GLY A 147 -2.28 5.71 -10.26
N GLU A 148 -1.53 4.65 -10.54
CA GLU A 148 -1.89 3.61 -11.50
C GLU A 148 -2.56 2.38 -10.84
N ASP A 149 -3.16 1.51 -11.65
CA ASP A 149 -3.67 0.23 -11.16
C ASP A 149 -2.52 -0.64 -10.63
N ALA A 150 -2.77 -1.22 -9.46
CA ALA A 150 -1.85 -2.05 -8.69
C ALA A 150 -2.26 -3.53 -8.68
N ASN A 151 -3.28 -3.91 -9.45
CA ASN A 151 -3.75 -5.29 -9.49
C ASN A 151 -2.80 -6.23 -10.24
N VAL A 152 -2.04 -7.02 -9.47
CA VAL A 152 -1.07 -8.01 -9.98
C VAL A 152 -1.71 -9.17 -10.75
N SER A 153 -3.02 -9.43 -10.62
CA SER A 153 -3.69 -10.53 -11.33
C SER A 153 -3.74 -10.31 -12.86
N PHE A 154 -3.65 -9.07 -13.32
CA PHE A 154 -3.55 -8.75 -14.74
C PHE A 154 -2.20 -9.15 -15.34
N LEU A 155 -1.17 -9.33 -14.52
CA LEU A 155 0.17 -9.72 -14.96
C LEU A 155 0.28 -11.22 -15.27
N GLN A 156 -0.73 -12.00 -14.89
CA GLN A 156 -0.78 -13.43 -15.14
C GLN A 156 -0.95 -13.71 -16.64
N ARG A 157 -0.05 -14.55 -17.19
CA ARG A 157 -0.03 -14.92 -18.61
C ARG A 157 -1.24 -15.79 -18.98
N ASP A 158 -1.77 -15.62 -20.19
CA ASP A 158 -2.86 -16.46 -20.70
C ASP A 158 -2.39 -17.84 -21.21
N LYS A 159 -1.12 -17.95 -21.62
CA LYS A 159 -0.53 -19.14 -22.24
C LYS A 159 0.13 -20.05 -21.21
#